data_AF-A0A257MUI3-F1
#
_entry.id   AF-A0A257MUI3-F1
#
_cell.length_a   1.000
_cell.length_b   1.000
_cell.length_c   1.000
_cell.angle_alpha   90.00
_cell.angle_beta   90.00
_cell.angle_gamma   90.00
#
_symmetry.space_group_name_H-M   'P 1'
#
loop_
_entity.id
_entity.type
_entity.pdbx_description
1 polymer ?
#
loop_
_entity_poly.entity_id
_entity_poly.type
_entity_poly.pdbx_seq_one_letter_code
_entity_poly.pdbx_strand_id
1 'polypeptide(L)'
;NRKLLIPLVETAHFKSAASWAAVAAFWSGSNISLTPEVTIPATEGLTAKAVTGAIITAAVSDKPENIASNYQFFLKQGIDIACGGDGRLSQ
;
A
#
# COMPACT_ATOMS: atom_id res chain seq x y z
N ASN A 1 5.91 -15.32 5.20
CA ASN A 1 6.16 -13.88 5.47
C ASN A 1 4.95 -12.97 5.22
N ARG A 2 4.31 -12.91 4.03
CA ARG A 2 3.18 -11.96 3.79
C ARG A 2 1.98 -12.09 4.75
N LYS A 3 1.63 -13.30 5.19
CA LYS A 3 0.53 -13.54 6.14
C LYS A 3 0.75 -12.92 7.54
N LEU A 4 2.00 -12.61 7.90
CA LEU A 4 2.34 -11.97 9.17
C LEU A 4 1.98 -10.47 9.19
N LEU A 5 1.62 -9.89 8.03
CA LEU A 5 1.35 -8.46 7.90
C LEU A 5 0.02 -8.07 8.54
N ILE A 6 -1.04 -8.87 8.38
CA ILE A 6 -2.37 -8.50 8.89
C ILE A 6 -2.39 -8.37 10.41
N PRO A 7 -1.83 -9.30 11.22
CA PRO A 7 -1.73 -9.10 12.67
C PRO A 7 -1.02 -7.80 13.05
N LEU A 8 0.06 -7.43 12.35
CA LEU A 8 0.76 -6.17 12.60
C LEU A 8 -0.10 -4.95 12.22
N VAL A 9 -0.81 -5.02 11.09
CA VAL A 9 -1.72 -3.97 10.65
C VAL A 9 -2.87 -3.75 11.63
N GLU A 10 -3.40 -4.83 12.21
CA GLU A 10 -4.46 -4.79 13.23
C GLU A 10 -4.01 -4.04 14.48
N THR A 11 -2.76 -4.24 14.94
CA THR A 11 -2.20 -3.46 16.07
C THR A 11 -2.08 -1.97 15.77
N ALA A 12 -1.92 -1.60 14.48
CA ALA A 12 -1.88 -0.22 14.02
C ALA A 12 -3.29 0.32 13.65
N HIS A 13 -4.34 -0.47 13.85
CA HIS A 13 -5.74 -0.14 13.56
C HIS A 13 -5.99 0.39 12.14
N PHE A 14 -5.19 -0.03 11.16
CA PHE A 14 -5.32 0.41 9.75
C PHE A 14 -5.22 1.94 9.54
N LYS A 15 -4.50 2.66 10.42
CA LYS A 15 -4.51 4.14 10.44
C LYS A 15 -3.36 4.82 9.70
N SER A 16 -2.40 4.08 9.16
CA SER A 16 -1.18 4.67 8.59
C SER A 16 -0.95 4.25 7.13
N ALA A 17 -0.14 5.05 6.42
CA ALA A 17 0.32 4.70 5.08
C ALA A 17 1.04 3.33 5.07
N ALA A 18 1.87 3.08 6.08
CA ALA A 18 2.57 1.80 6.25
C ALA A 18 1.59 0.63 6.46
N SER A 19 0.52 0.84 7.23
CA SER A 19 -0.55 -0.14 7.41
C SER A 19 -1.19 -0.54 6.08
N TRP A 20 -1.53 0.44 5.25
CA TRP A 20 -2.15 0.18 3.94
C TRP A 20 -1.16 -0.43 2.92
N ALA A 21 0.11 -0.05 2.96
CA ALA A 21 1.15 -0.70 2.16
C ALA A 21 1.32 -2.19 2.53
N ALA A 22 1.27 -2.51 3.82
CA ALA A 22 1.29 -3.89 4.30
C ALA A 22 0.05 -4.68 3.86
N VAL A 23 -1.14 -4.08 3.87
CA VAL A 23 -2.37 -4.69 3.32
C VAL A 23 -2.22 -4.95 1.82
N ALA A 24 -1.67 -4.01 1.05
CA ALA A 24 -1.42 -4.19 -0.37
C ALA A 24 -0.50 -5.40 -0.64
N ALA A 25 0.60 -5.53 0.10
CA ALA A 25 1.49 -6.68 -0.02
C ALA A 25 0.82 -8.00 0.39
N PHE A 26 -0.07 -7.98 1.39
CA PHE A 26 -0.87 -9.15 1.75
C PHE A 26 -1.82 -9.56 0.60
N TRP A 27 -2.52 -8.59 0.00
CA TRP A 27 -3.48 -8.81 -1.09
C TRP A 27 -2.88 -9.03 -2.48
N SER A 28 -1.57 -8.81 -2.67
CA SER A 28 -0.90 -9.00 -3.97
C SER A 28 -0.74 -10.46 -4.42
N GLY A 29 -1.16 -11.43 -3.60
CA GLY A 29 -1.06 -12.85 -3.90
C GLY A 29 -2.38 -13.48 -4.36
N SER A 30 -2.30 -14.72 -4.83
CA SER A 30 -3.47 -15.49 -5.28
C SER A 30 -4.40 -15.96 -4.17
N ASN A 31 -3.96 -15.94 -2.91
CA ASN A 31 -4.76 -16.31 -1.73
C ASN A 31 -4.59 -15.25 -0.64
N ILE A 32 -5.72 -14.68 -0.20
CA ILE A 32 -5.80 -13.67 0.86
C ILE A 32 -6.37 -14.23 2.17
N SER A 33 -6.47 -15.55 2.29
CA SER A 33 -6.83 -16.19 3.56
C SER A 33 -5.69 -16.09 4.58
N LEU A 34 -6.07 -15.77 5.81
CA LEU A 34 -5.18 -15.81 6.98
C LEU A 34 -4.85 -17.24 7.38
N THR A 35 -5.80 -18.15 7.21
CA THR A 35 -5.65 -19.59 7.51
C THR A 35 -5.28 -20.35 6.24
N PRO A 36 -4.32 -21.30 6.29
CA PRO A 36 -3.92 -22.06 5.11
C PRO A 36 -5.00 -23.04 4.61
N GLU A 37 -5.94 -23.43 5.47
CA GLU A 37 -7.00 -24.40 5.16
C GLU A 37 -8.10 -23.83 4.24
N VAL A 38 -8.21 -22.50 4.19
CA VAL A 38 -9.19 -21.80 3.35
C VAL A 38 -8.44 -21.07 2.23
N THR A 39 -8.95 -21.18 1.01
CA THR A 39 -8.48 -20.37 -0.12
C THR A 39 -9.51 -19.30 -0.42
N ILE A 40 -9.09 -18.04 -0.29
CA ILE A 40 -9.88 -16.88 -0.69
C ILE A 40 -9.14 -16.21 -1.84
N PRO A 41 -9.66 -16.27 -3.08
CA PRO A 41 -9.00 -15.65 -4.22
C PRO A 41 -9.00 -14.13 -4.05
N ALA A 42 -7.90 -13.47 -4.42
CA ALA A 42 -7.85 -12.03 -4.48
C ALA A 42 -8.68 -11.53 -5.67
N THR A 43 -9.67 -10.68 -5.41
CA THR A 43 -10.41 -9.98 -6.47
C THR A 43 -9.48 -9.03 -7.22
N GLU A 44 -9.71 -8.90 -8.52
CA GLU A 44 -8.99 -7.94 -9.37
C GLU A 44 -9.07 -6.52 -8.80
N GLY A 45 -7.93 -5.80 -8.83
CA GLY A 45 -7.83 -4.43 -8.34
C GLY A 45 -7.80 -4.27 -6.81
N LEU A 46 -7.91 -5.34 -6.03
CA LEU A 46 -7.90 -5.27 -4.56
C LEU A 46 -6.57 -4.69 -4.02
N THR A 47 -5.45 -5.18 -4.55
CA THR A 47 -4.11 -4.64 -4.26
C THR A 47 -4.00 -3.17 -4.64
N ALA A 48 -4.49 -2.80 -5.82
CA ALA A 48 -4.45 -1.42 -6.29
C ALA A 48 -5.21 -0.47 -5.33
N LYS A 49 -6.39 -0.89 -4.84
CA LYS A 49 -7.15 -0.11 -3.84
C LYS A 49 -6.37 0.11 -2.54
N ALA A 50 -5.67 -0.92 -2.05
CA ALA A 50 -4.84 -0.79 -0.85
C ALA A 50 -3.63 0.13 -1.08
N VAL A 51 -2.99 0.05 -2.26
CA VAL A 51 -1.92 0.98 -2.66
C VAL A 51 -2.45 2.42 -2.70
N THR A 52 -3.63 2.66 -3.29
CA THR A 52 -4.26 3.98 -3.29
C THR A 52 -4.50 4.50 -1.88
N GLY A 53 -4.98 3.64 -0.97
CA GLY A 53 -5.13 3.98 0.45
C GLY A 53 -3.81 4.43 1.07
N ALA A 54 -2.72 3.69 0.83
CA ALA A 54 -1.40 4.05 1.31
C ALA A 54 -0.92 5.41 0.79
N ILE A 55 -1.11 5.69 -0.50
CA ILE A 55 -0.73 6.96 -1.13
C ILE A 55 -1.53 8.13 -0.55
N ILE A 56 -2.85 7.99 -0.44
CA ILE A 56 -3.71 9.05 0.11
C ILE A 56 -3.34 9.32 1.56
N THR A 57 -3.17 8.29 2.40
CA THR A 57 -2.77 8.47 3.80
C THR A 57 -1.38 9.10 3.91
N ALA A 58 -0.41 8.72 3.05
CA ALA A 58 0.91 9.33 3.04
C ALA A 58 0.86 10.82 2.66
N ALA A 59 0.07 11.17 1.63
CA ALA A 59 -0.03 12.54 1.13
C ALA A 59 -0.55 13.52 2.17
N VAL A 60 -1.45 13.07 3.06
CA VAL A 60 -2.05 13.89 4.13
C VAL A 60 -1.29 13.83 5.46
N SER A 61 -0.21 13.05 5.56
CA SER A 61 0.50 12.82 6.84
C SER A 61 1.45 13.95 7.24
N ASP A 62 1.84 14.83 6.32
CA ASP A 62 2.77 15.94 6.57
C ASP A 62 2.01 17.27 6.71
N LYS A 63 2.11 18.16 5.72
CA LYS A 63 1.48 19.48 5.73
C LYS A 63 0.29 19.54 4.77
N PRO A 64 -0.88 20.08 5.18
CA PRO A 64 -2.05 20.19 4.32
C PRO A 64 -1.79 20.92 3.00
N GLU A 65 -0.95 21.96 3.01
CA GLU A 65 -0.56 22.74 1.83
C GLU A 65 0.22 21.91 0.79
N ASN A 66 0.84 20.80 1.21
CA ASN A 66 1.65 19.93 0.37
C ASN A 66 0.86 18.72 -0.17
N ILE A 67 -0.42 18.53 0.17
CA ILE A 67 -1.17 17.32 -0.21
C ILE A 67 -1.10 17.07 -1.73
N ALA A 68 -1.32 18.12 -2.53
CA ALA A 68 -1.31 17.99 -3.99
C ALA A 68 0.09 17.65 -4.54
N SER A 69 1.14 18.31 -4.04
CA SER A 69 2.53 18.04 -4.46
C SER A 69 2.99 16.65 -4.00
N ASN A 70 2.68 16.25 -2.77
CA ASN A 70 2.96 14.92 -2.23
C ASN A 70 2.28 13.82 -3.03
N TYR A 71 0.99 13.98 -3.35
CA TYR A 71 0.25 13.02 -4.16
C TYR A 71 0.89 12.83 -5.55
N GLN A 72 1.21 13.94 -6.23
CA GLN A 72 1.90 13.89 -7.52
C GLN A 72 3.30 13.26 -7.42
N PHE A 73 4.03 13.56 -6.36
CA PHE A 73 5.35 12.99 -6.12
C PHE A 73 5.28 11.47 -5.93
N PHE A 74 4.36 10.96 -5.10
CA PHE A 74 4.21 9.52 -4.89
C PHE A 74 3.74 8.77 -6.15
N LEU A 75 2.88 9.37 -6.98
CA LEU A 75 2.53 8.80 -8.28
C LEU A 75 3.74 8.70 -9.21
N LYS A 76 4.59 9.73 -9.25
CA LYS A 76 5.84 9.69 -10.03
C LYS A 76 6.77 8.59 -9.54
N GLN A 77 6.91 8.40 -8.22
CA GLN A 77 7.70 7.28 -7.70
C GLN A 77 7.14 5.92 -8.14
N GLY A 78 5.82 5.74 -8.11
CA GLY A 78 5.19 4.51 -8.57
C GLY A 78 5.43 4.24 -10.06
N ILE A 79 5.38 5.28 -10.90
CA ILE A 79 5.69 5.19 -12.33
C ILE A 79 7.16 4.84 -12.54
N ASP A 80 8.08 5.49 -11.82
CA ASP A 80 9.51 5.21 -11.89
C ASP A 80 9.81 3.73 -11.58
N ILE A 81 9.25 3.20 -10.49
CA ILE A 81 9.36 1.78 -10.12
C ILE A 81 8.78 0.88 -11.22
N ALA A 82 7.61 1.21 -11.77
CA ALA A 82 6.99 0.42 -12.84
C ALA A 82 7.82 0.41 -14.13
N CYS A 83 8.62 1.46 -14.36
CA CYS A 83 9.56 1.56 -15.46
C CYS A 83 10.96 0.95 -15.14
N GLY A 84 11.15 0.34 -13.97
CA GLY A 84 12.39 -0.32 -13.57
C GLY A 84 13.35 0.53 -12.74
N GLY A 85 12.94 1.72 -12.32
CA GLY A 85 13.66 2.55 -11.35
C GLY A 85 13.48 2.09 -9.90
N ASP A 86 14.04 2.84 -8.95
CA ASP A 86 14.01 2.53 -7.51
C ASP A 86 13.04 3.42 -6.71
N GLY A 87 12.35 4.34 -7.39
CA GLY A 87 11.39 5.28 -6.80
C GLY A 87 12.04 6.42 -6.01
N ARG A 88 13.37 6.50 -5.92
CA ARG A 88 14.08 7.53 -5.15
C ARG A 88 14.28 8.79 -5.99
N LEU A 89 13.17 9.47 -6.23
CA LEU A 89 13.16 10.75 -6.93
C LEU A 89 13.69 11.87 -6.02
N SER A 90 14.49 12.78 -6.56
CA SER A 90 14.81 14.04 -5.87
C SER A 90 13.55 14.90 -5.78
N GLN A 91 13.19 15.34 -4.58
CA GLN A 91 12.17 16.38 -4.36
C GLN A 91 12.72 17.77 -4.65
#